data_AF-A0A5P9HGH5-F1
#
_entry.id   AF-A0A5P9HGH5-F1
#
_cell.length_a   1.000
_cell.length_b   1.000
_cell.length_c   1.000
_cell.angle_alpha   90.00
_cell.angle_beta   90.00
_cell.angle_gamma   90.00
#
_symmetry.space_group_name_H-M   'P 1'
#
loop_
_entity.id
_entity.type
_entity.pdbx_description
1 polymer ?
#
loop_
_entity_poly.entity_id
_entity_poly.type
_entity_poly.pdbx_seq_one_letter_code
_entity_poly.pdbx_strand_id
1 'polypeptide(L)'
;MRLTGTLYNAGGPLANVTVVFEATATTMNGVLYSADAQFTTQEDGTYVIDLEAGLYNVYWIERGHRVRLGTVTADPFSEASLPEVLQADPTPVDSSAIQDEILEALNQMAADLATSAELRDETAGLRDEAQQAVTDARDYRDGAAVAGQVYADTAAGLAAVGDGDYFKTPAADDEGFLTLWQRQDASTAQPIDTYPSLNGLTAAIQAANEQATRLNRSFSMRPYNGESLRADFEAQGYGLGDTTGISRAVGEGEMFTVQRATPKRAFQRVVGGAIQLVEVPPDTLAHEWDAATGDYLGVLIEGARSNKVIFSEDMSTSWWNHNGVTPTLLADGSFRFSEAETDEPHNVATPNFGFSVGDDITFSADIKADGVSIVKLEIGGPRCSANIDLASGVVNSVSSSTDEYVDIYADVRLVSDGFYRCWITATKNEDAADYCRIEFAGGPHPGEPSDSFVTRRWMLERGGYPSGYIPTYGISVTRAEDQVPRDMGGQINELGGVFYWEGDVSRSSVAQALFFLGFDNGNRIALYHFNNRILVRFQVDDQGDDMESIAVPYGKIKVALSYNLIEGGYYVSVNGGAARQASCNAIPATKTLYLGSSQSGSTQMTGHIKHFEYIPESRTAAQVEEMTA
;
A
#
# COMPACT_ATOMS: atom_id res chain seq x y z
N MET A 1 -50.84 -19.78 13.25
CA MET A 1 -50.99 -21.20 12.87
C MET A 1 -50.56 -22.06 14.03
N ARG A 2 -51.42 -22.97 14.49
CA ARG A 2 -51.06 -23.95 15.50
C ARG A 2 -50.61 -25.23 14.80
N LEU A 3 -49.36 -25.61 15.01
CA LEU A 3 -48.81 -26.86 14.49
C LEU A 3 -48.82 -27.92 15.59
N THR A 4 -49.50 -29.04 15.33
CA THR A 4 -49.55 -30.20 16.23
C THR A 4 -49.37 -31.48 15.44
N GLY A 5 -48.63 -32.43 16.00
CA GLY A 5 -48.49 -33.75 15.39
C GLY A 5 -47.41 -34.58 16.06
N THR A 6 -47.06 -35.68 15.41
CA THR A 6 -45.91 -36.52 15.77
C THR A 6 -44.93 -36.50 14.60
N LEU A 7 -43.66 -36.21 14.88
CA LEU A 7 -42.61 -36.21 13.86
C LEU A 7 -42.07 -37.65 13.71
N TYR A 8 -42.01 -38.16 12.48
CA TYR A 8 -41.57 -39.52 12.19
C TYR A 8 -40.39 -39.53 11.21
N ASN A 9 -39.53 -40.53 11.35
CA ASN A 9 -38.63 -40.99 10.29
C ASN A 9 -38.90 -42.47 9.94
N ALA A 10 -38.07 -43.05 9.07
CA ALA A 10 -38.19 -44.46 8.69
C ALA A 10 -38.04 -45.45 9.86
N GLY A 11 -37.48 -45.02 11.00
CA GLY A 11 -37.26 -45.81 12.21
C GLY A 11 -38.30 -45.61 13.32
N GLY A 12 -39.29 -44.73 13.14
CA GLY A 12 -40.33 -44.45 14.14
C GLY A 12 -40.43 -42.96 14.55
N PRO A 13 -41.13 -42.64 15.64
CA PRO A 13 -41.22 -41.29 16.18
C PRO A 13 -39.84 -40.73 16.55
N LEU A 14 -39.60 -39.47 16.22
CA LEU A 14 -38.36 -38.76 16.51
C LEU A 14 -38.46 -38.06 17.87
N ALA A 15 -37.82 -38.61 18.89
CA ALA A 15 -37.75 -38.03 20.23
C ALA A 15 -36.62 -36.98 20.37
N ASN A 16 -36.85 -35.92 21.14
CA ASN A 16 -35.86 -34.89 21.49
C ASN A 16 -35.24 -34.17 20.28
N VAL A 17 -35.97 -34.08 19.16
CA VAL A 17 -35.52 -33.38 17.96
C VAL A 17 -35.95 -31.92 18.03
N THR A 18 -35.01 -31.00 17.80
CA THR A 18 -35.28 -29.56 17.79
C THR A 18 -35.51 -29.08 16.37
N VAL A 19 -36.64 -28.43 16.15
CA VAL A 19 -37.03 -27.78 14.89
C VAL A 19 -37.10 -26.28 15.13
N VAL A 20 -36.43 -25.51 14.27
CA VAL A 20 -36.38 -24.04 14.31
C VAL A 20 -37.08 -23.45 13.10
N PHE A 21 -37.88 -22.42 13.33
CA PHE A 21 -38.60 -21.62 12.35
C PHE A 21 -37.99 -20.23 12.37
N GLU A 22 -37.31 -19.84 11.29
CA GLU A 22 -36.77 -18.49 11.15
C GLU A 22 -37.69 -17.66 10.28
N ALA A 23 -38.13 -16.52 10.81
CA ALA A 23 -39.06 -15.64 10.14
C ALA A 23 -38.37 -14.90 8.98
N THR A 24 -38.78 -15.16 7.74
CA THR A 24 -38.31 -14.41 6.56
C THR A 24 -39.14 -13.14 6.34
N ALA A 25 -40.43 -13.19 6.70
CA ALA A 25 -41.33 -12.04 6.76
C ALA A 25 -42.57 -12.39 7.61
N THR A 26 -42.83 -11.67 8.70
CA THR A 26 -44.12 -11.76 9.42
C THR A 26 -44.86 -10.43 9.32
N THR A 27 -46.19 -10.48 9.32
CA THR A 27 -47.00 -9.26 9.37
C THR A 27 -47.95 -9.31 10.55
N MET A 28 -47.75 -8.43 11.52
CA MET A 28 -48.70 -8.21 12.61
C MET A 28 -49.35 -6.85 12.41
N ASN A 29 -50.65 -6.81 12.11
CA ASN A 29 -51.39 -5.57 11.85
C ASN A 29 -50.76 -4.66 10.76
N GLY A 30 -50.14 -5.26 9.73
CA GLY A 30 -49.52 -4.53 8.62
C GLY A 30 -48.11 -4.00 8.89
N VAL A 31 -47.51 -4.29 10.05
CA VAL A 31 -46.11 -3.98 10.36
C VAL A 31 -45.26 -5.23 10.15
N LEU A 32 -44.15 -5.11 9.41
CA LEU A 32 -43.16 -6.17 9.24
C LEU A 32 -42.43 -6.38 10.56
N TYR A 33 -42.50 -7.60 11.09
CA TYR A 33 -41.74 -8.02 12.26
C TYR A 33 -41.00 -9.34 11.95
N SER A 34 -40.03 -9.72 12.77
CA SER A 34 -39.38 -11.04 12.70
C SER A 34 -39.38 -11.64 14.10
N ALA A 35 -40.07 -12.75 14.29
CA ALA A 35 -40.06 -13.51 15.53
C ALA A 35 -39.75 -14.97 15.18
N ASP A 36 -38.54 -15.42 15.50
CA ASP A 36 -38.16 -16.82 15.34
C ASP A 36 -38.87 -17.68 16.39
N ALA A 37 -39.16 -18.93 16.04
CA ALA A 37 -39.82 -19.87 16.93
C ALA A 37 -39.13 -21.24 16.88
N GLN A 38 -39.18 -22.02 17.95
CA GLN A 38 -38.62 -23.37 17.96
C GLN A 38 -39.40 -24.28 18.89
N PHE A 39 -39.37 -25.59 18.61
CA PHE A 39 -39.84 -26.62 19.53
C PHE A 39 -38.88 -27.80 19.56
N THR A 40 -38.95 -28.56 20.65
CA THR A 40 -38.31 -29.88 20.76
C THR A 40 -39.41 -30.94 20.91
N THR A 41 -39.35 -32.02 20.14
CA THR A 41 -40.32 -33.11 20.23
C THR A 41 -40.22 -33.83 21.58
N GLN A 42 -41.36 -34.30 22.09
CA GLN A 42 -41.43 -35.12 23.32
C GLN A 42 -40.85 -36.53 23.07
N GLU A 43 -40.75 -37.35 24.13
CA GLU A 43 -40.23 -38.74 24.02
C GLU A 43 -41.02 -39.62 23.05
N ASP A 44 -42.31 -39.33 22.86
CA ASP A 44 -43.19 -40.02 21.90
C ASP A 44 -43.18 -39.38 20.49
N GLY A 45 -42.30 -38.40 20.27
CA GLY A 45 -42.17 -37.64 19.03
C GLY A 45 -43.23 -36.56 18.82
N THR A 46 -44.14 -36.35 19.78
CA THR A 46 -45.19 -35.32 19.65
C THR A 46 -44.64 -33.91 19.81
N TYR A 47 -45.29 -32.95 19.14
CA TYR A 47 -44.97 -31.53 19.24
C TYR A 47 -46.23 -30.66 19.18
N VAL A 48 -46.12 -29.46 19.77
CA VAL A 48 -47.09 -28.38 19.69
C VAL A 48 -46.31 -27.06 19.59
N ILE A 49 -46.58 -26.24 18.57
CA ILE A 49 -46.02 -24.89 18.45
C ILE A 49 -47.06 -23.94 17.84
N ASP A 50 -47.11 -22.71 18.34
CA ASP A 50 -47.94 -21.64 17.79
C ASP A 50 -47.03 -20.66 17.02
N LEU A 51 -47.30 -20.49 15.73
CA LEU A 51 -46.58 -19.57 14.85
C LEU A 51 -47.43 -18.32 14.55
N GLU A 52 -46.80 -17.15 14.56
CA GLU A 52 -47.41 -15.90 14.09
C GLU A 52 -47.59 -15.89 12.57
N ALA A 53 -48.44 -15.00 12.06
CA ALA A 53 -48.72 -14.89 10.62
C ALA A 53 -47.47 -14.52 9.82
N GLY A 54 -47.02 -15.37 8.90
CA GLY A 54 -45.80 -15.09 8.13
C GLY A 54 -45.22 -16.27 7.36
N LEU A 55 -44.09 -16.01 6.70
CA LEU A 55 -43.27 -17.02 6.00
C LEU A 55 -42.05 -17.37 6.84
N TYR A 56 -41.85 -18.66 7.09
CA TYR A 56 -40.75 -19.19 7.89
C TYR A 56 -39.89 -20.15 7.08
N ASN A 57 -38.57 -20.04 7.23
CA ASN A 57 -37.63 -21.09 6.89
C ASN A 57 -37.57 -22.11 8.03
N VAL A 58 -37.76 -23.39 7.73
CA VAL A 58 -37.77 -24.45 8.74
C VAL A 58 -36.46 -25.20 8.72
N TYR A 59 -35.86 -25.41 9.88
CA TYR A 59 -34.60 -26.11 10.06
C TYR A 59 -34.72 -27.23 11.08
N TRP A 60 -34.07 -28.34 10.80
CA TRP A 60 -33.80 -29.41 11.76
C TRP A 60 -32.39 -29.20 12.32
N ILE A 61 -32.27 -29.15 13.66
CA ILE A 61 -30.97 -29.20 14.34
C ILE A 61 -30.67 -30.62 14.82
N GLU A 62 -29.64 -31.26 14.23
CA GLU A 62 -29.14 -32.56 14.68
C GLU A 62 -27.64 -32.43 15.02
N ARG A 63 -27.28 -32.72 16.28
CA ARG A 63 -25.88 -32.70 16.76
C ARG A 63 -25.14 -31.38 16.49
N GLY A 64 -25.85 -30.26 16.50
CA GLY A 64 -25.29 -28.93 16.23
C GLY A 64 -25.22 -28.56 14.75
N HIS A 65 -25.56 -29.46 13.83
CA HIS A 65 -25.72 -29.15 12.42
C HIS A 65 -27.16 -28.74 12.11
N ARG A 66 -27.30 -27.71 11.27
CA ARG A 66 -28.57 -27.11 10.90
C ARG A 66 -28.90 -27.47 9.45
N VAL A 67 -29.97 -28.23 9.25
CA VAL A 67 -30.42 -28.70 7.92
C VAL A 67 -31.73 -28.02 7.58
N ARG A 68 -31.80 -27.33 6.43
CA ARG A 68 -33.05 -26.70 5.96
C ARG A 68 -34.03 -27.77 5.49
N LEU A 69 -35.24 -27.78 6.05
CA LEU A 69 -36.30 -28.71 5.69
C LEU A 69 -37.22 -28.15 4.58
N GLY A 70 -37.35 -26.83 4.50
CA GLY A 70 -38.22 -26.16 3.54
C GLY A 70 -38.77 -24.86 4.11
N THR A 71 -39.94 -24.44 3.62
CA THR A 71 -40.65 -23.25 4.09
C THR A 71 -42.07 -23.55 4.57
N VAL A 72 -42.56 -22.77 5.52
CA VAL A 72 -43.95 -22.82 6.02
C VAL A 72 -44.56 -21.43 5.96
N THR A 73 -45.76 -21.31 5.39
CA THR A 73 -46.58 -20.10 5.44
C THR A 73 -47.65 -20.26 6.51
N ALA A 74 -47.50 -19.54 7.63
CA ALA A 74 -48.41 -19.60 8.77
C ALA A 74 -49.57 -18.62 8.62
N ASP A 75 -50.80 -19.11 8.72
CA ASP A 75 -52.04 -18.32 8.86
C ASP A 75 -52.49 -18.32 10.33
N PRO A 76 -52.86 -17.17 10.94
CA PRO A 76 -53.25 -17.08 12.35
C PRO A 76 -54.41 -18.00 12.78
N PHE A 77 -55.23 -18.49 11.84
CA PHE A 77 -56.44 -19.25 12.17
C PHE A 77 -56.42 -20.73 11.76
N SER A 78 -55.31 -21.23 11.23
CA SER A 78 -55.19 -22.63 10.79
C SER A 78 -54.55 -23.53 11.84
N GLU A 79 -55.06 -24.76 11.97
CA GLU A 79 -54.39 -25.87 12.66
C GLU A 79 -53.96 -26.91 11.62
N ALA A 80 -52.72 -27.37 11.68
CA ALA A 80 -52.15 -28.37 10.76
C ALA A 80 -51.01 -29.13 11.42
N SER A 81 -50.51 -30.19 10.78
CA SER A 81 -49.23 -30.80 11.13
C SER A 81 -48.10 -30.22 10.28
N LEU A 82 -46.87 -30.21 10.80
CA LEU A 82 -45.69 -29.73 10.08
C LEU A 82 -45.51 -30.40 8.70
N PRO A 83 -45.65 -31.73 8.53
CA PRO A 83 -45.54 -32.37 7.22
C PRO A 83 -46.59 -31.88 6.19
N GLU A 84 -47.77 -31.47 6.64
CA GLU A 84 -48.84 -30.99 5.73
C GLU A 84 -48.55 -29.59 5.18
N VAL A 85 -47.88 -28.74 5.96
CA VAL A 85 -47.63 -27.34 5.60
C VAL A 85 -46.21 -27.09 5.09
N LEU A 86 -45.30 -28.04 5.28
CA LEU A 86 -43.92 -27.93 4.86
C LEU A 86 -43.81 -28.03 3.34
N GLN A 87 -43.48 -26.91 2.70
CA GLN A 87 -43.12 -26.88 1.29
C GLN A 87 -41.64 -27.25 1.19
N ALA A 88 -41.37 -28.53 0.90
CA ALA A 88 -40.01 -29.05 0.76
C ALA A 88 -39.26 -28.31 -0.36
N ASP A 89 -38.02 -27.91 -0.09
CA ASP A 89 -37.13 -27.32 -1.09
C ASP A 89 -36.82 -28.39 -2.17
N PRO A 90 -37.00 -28.11 -3.47
CA PRO A 90 -36.96 -29.13 -4.53
C PRO A 90 -35.57 -29.66 -4.92
N THR A 91 -34.51 -29.43 -4.14
CA THR A 91 -33.18 -29.94 -4.47
C THR A 91 -32.60 -30.79 -3.35
N PRO A 92 -32.52 -32.12 -3.53
CA PRO A 92 -31.60 -32.94 -2.75
C PRO A 92 -30.21 -32.33 -2.95
N VAL A 93 -29.56 -31.93 -1.86
CA VAL A 93 -28.14 -31.59 -1.91
C VAL A 93 -27.44 -32.83 -2.42
N ASP A 94 -26.83 -32.74 -3.60
CA ASP A 94 -26.11 -33.86 -4.20
C ASP A 94 -24.93 -34.21 -3.29
N SER A 95 -25.11 -35.25 -2.48
CA SER A 95 -24.11 -35.69 -1.52
C SER A 95 -22.81 -36.13 -2.20
N SER A 96 -22.82 -36.36 -3.52
CA SER A 96 -21.60 -36.68 -4.26
C SER A 96 -20.64 -35.49 -4.37
N ALA A 97 -21.15 -34.27 -4.61
CA ALA A 97 -20.31 -33.07 -4.69
C ALA A 97 -19.60 -32.77 -3.36
N ILE A 98 -20.31 -32.95 -2.23
CA ILE A 98 -19.71 -32.79 -0.89
C ILE A 98 -18.69 -33.90 -0.60
N GLN A 99 -18.92 -35.13 -1.08
CA GLN A 99 -17.96 -36.22 -0.92
C GLN A 99 -16.68 -35.98 -1.72
N ASP A 100 -16.79 -35.42 -2.92
CA ASP A 100 -15.65 -35.08 -3.77
C ASP A 100 -14.81 -33.95 -3.16
N GLU A 101 -15.45 -32.88 -2.66
CA GLU A 101 -14.75 -31.79 -1.95
C GLU A 101 -14.05 -32.28 -0.67
N ILE A 102 -14.70 -33.17 0.10
CA ILE A 102 -14.09 -33.77 1.29
C ILE A 102 -12.89 -34.65 0.91
N LEU A 103 -13.00 -35.42 -0.19
CA LEU A 103 -11.93 -36.28 -0.64
C LEU A 103 -10.73 -35.47 -1.15
N GLU A 104 -10.98 -34.37 -1.87
CA GLU A 104 -9.96 -33.43 -2.30
C GLU A 104 -9.25 -32.77 -1.11
N ALA A 105 -10.01 -32.29 -0.12
CA ALA A 105 -9.44 -31.73 1.11
C ALA A 105 -8.60 -32.76 1.88
N LEU A 106 -9.04 -34.02 1.97
CA LEU A 106 -8.28 -35.10 2.61
C LEU A 106 -6.98 -35.42 1.85
N ASN A 107 -7.01 -35.39 0.53
CA ASN A 107 -5.82 -35.59 -0.30
C ASN A 107 -4.82 -34.43 -0.14
N GLN A 108 -5.31 -33.19 -0.08
CA GLN A 108 -4.47 -32.02 0.18
C GLN A 108 -3.84 -32.10 1.58
N MET A 109 -4.62 -32.44 2.61
CA MET A 109 -4.10 -32.64 3.96
C MET A 109 -3.03 -33.75 4.03
N ALA A 110 -3.19 -34.83 3.26
CA ALA A 110 -2.19 -35.89 3.18
C ALA A 110 -0.90 -35.42 2.49
N ALA A 111 -1.01 -34.60 1.44
CA ALA A 111 0.13 -33.98 0.76
C ALA A 111 0.88 -33.01 1.68
N ASP A 112 0.15 -32.12 2.37
CA ASP A 112 0.74 -31.16 3.32
C ASP A 112 1.46 -31.87 4.48
N LEU A 113 0.89 -33.00 4.96
CA LEU A 113 1.51 -33.81 6.00
C LEU A 113 2.81 -34.48 5.52
N ALA A 114 2.86 -34.93 4.25
CA ALA A 114 4.07 -35.48 3.66
C ALA A 114 5.15 -34.40 3.52
N THR A 115 4.81 -33.21 3.00
CA THR A 115 5.72 -32.06 2.92
C THR A 115 6.23 -31.66 4.31
N SER A 116 5.37 -31.67 5.33
CA SER A 116 5.77 -31.39 6.72
C SER A 116 6.73 -32.44 7.27
N ALA A 117 6.62 -33.70 6.87
CA ALA A 117 7.56 -34.75 7.25
C ALA A 117 8.93 -34.56 6.57
N GLU A 118 8.95 -34.23 5.28
CA GLU A 118 10.19 -33.94 4.54
C GLU A 118 10.96 -32.75 5.14
N LEU A 119 10.25 -31.65 5.46
CA LEU A 119 10.85 -30.49 6.13
C LEU A 119 11.42 -30.83 7.52
N ARG A 120 10.75 -31.74 8.27
CA ARG A 120 11.28 -32.19 9.57
C ARG A 120 12.56 -33.01 9.41
N ASP A 121 12.63 -33.86 8.40
CA ASP A 121 13.81 -34.67 8.12
C ASP A 121 14.97 -33.80 7.62
N GLU A 122 14.71 -32.81 6.76
CA GLU A 122 15.70 -31.79 6.35
C GLU A 122 16.21 -30.99 7.56
N THR A 123 15.30 -30.53 8.42
CA THR A 123 15.66 -29.81 9.66
C THR A 123 16.50 -30.70 10.60
N ALA A 124 16.20 -31.99 10.67
CA ALA A 124 17.01 -32.95 11.43
C ALA A 124 18.41 -33.10 10.81
N GLY A 125 18.51 -33.16 9.48
CA GLY A 125 19.79 -33.15 8.76
C GLY A 125 20.63 -31.91 9.07
N LEU A 126 20.03 -30.71 8.96
CA LEU A 126 20.69 -29.44 9.30
C LEU A 126 21.12 -29.37 10.78
N ARG A 127 20.32 -29.91 11.70
CA ARG A 127 20.68 -30.00 13.12
C ARG A 127 21.88 -30.91 13.33
N ASP A 128 21.90 -32.05 12.66
CA ASP A 128 22.99 -33.02 12.78
C ASP A 128 24.28 -32.45 12.13
N GLU A 129 24.17 -31.74 11.00
CA GLU A 129 25.28 -30.97 10.40
C GLU A 129 25.79 -29.86 11.35
N ALA A 130 24.89 -29.12 12.01
CA ALA A 130 25.28 -28.12 13.00
C ALA A 130 25.97 -28.75 14.22
N GLN A 131 25.50 -29.92 14.68
CA GLN A 131 26.15 -30.68 15.76
C GLN A 131 27.51 -31.23 15.33
N GLN A 132 27.64 -31.66 14.07
CA GLN A 132 28.92 -32.05 13.51
C GLN A 132 29.86 -30.84 13.42
N ALA A 133 29.42 -29.69 12.94
CA ALA A 133 30.21 -28.47 12.90
C ALA A 133 30.64 -28.00 14.30
N VAL A 134 29.79 -28.15 15.33
CA VAL A 134 30.16 -27.90 16.73
C VAL A 134 31.20 -28.90 17.22
N THR A 135 31.10 -30.17 16.81
CA THR A 135 32.07 -31.21 17.15
C THR A 135 33.41 -30.93 16.46
N ASP A 136 33.40 -30.65 15.16
CA ASP A 136 34.58 -30.26 14.40
C ASP A 136 35.21 -28.99 14.98
N ALA A 137 34.40 -27.98 15.33
CA ALA A 137 34.90 -26.77 16.00
C ALA A 137 35.54 -27.07 17.36
N ARG A 138 35.02 -28.05 18.11
CA ARG A 138 35.63 -28.51 19.37
C ARG A 138 36.92 -29.28 19.10
N ASP A 139 36.96 -30.14 18.09
CA ASP A 139 38.15 -30.90 17.70
C ASP A 139 39.24 -29.99 17.13
N TYR A 140 38.88 -28.95 16.38
CA TYR A 140 39.79 -27.88 15.96
C TYR A 140 40.22 -27.02 17.13
N ARG A 141 39.31 -26.65 18.04
CA ARG A 141 39.66 -25.92 19.28
C ARG A 141 40.61 -26.74 20.13
N ASP A 142 40.36 -28.02 20.30
CA ASP A 142 41.14 -28.92 21.15
C ASP A 142 42.45 -29.31 20.47
N GLY A 143 42.45 -29.54 19.15
CA GLY A 143 43.65 -29.66 18.32
C GLY A 143 44.49 -28.39 18.34
N ALA A 144 43.87 -27.22 18.37
CA ALA A 144 44.57 -25.94 18.46
C ALA A 144 44.90 -25.52 19.91
N ALA A 145 44.29 -26.13 20.92
CA ALA A 145 44.72 -26.08 22.32
C ALA A 145 45.90 -27.05 22.56
N VAL A 146 46.01 -28.08 21.72
CA VAL A 146 47.09 -29.07 21.74
C VAL A 146 48.25 -28.71 20.80
N ALA A 147 48.12 -27.72 19.89
CA ALA A 147 49.18 -27.42 18.90
C ALA A 147 49.47 -25.94 18.56
N GLY A 148 48.92 -24.91 19.25
CA GLY A 148 49.25 -23.52 18.91
C GLY A 148 49.39 -22.60 20.11
N GLN A 149 50.61 -22.12 20.39
CA GLN A 149 50.80 -20.98 21.29
C GLN A 149 50.07 -19.76 20.72
N VAL A 150 49.39 -19.00 21.59
CA VAL A 150 48.84 -17.70 21.24
C VAL A 150 49.96 -16.68 21.40
N TYR A 151 50.28 -15.98 20.32
CA TYR A 151 51.31 -14.93 20.30
C TYR A 151 50.65 -13.55 20.37
N ALA A 152 51.39 -12.56 20.86
CA ALA A 152 50.88 -11.20 21.04
C ALA A 152 50.48 -10.55 19.69
N ASP A 153 51.20 -10.88 18.62
CA ASP A 153 50.98 -10.36 17.27
C ASP A 153 51.53 -11.33 16.21
N THR A 154 51.31 -11.00 14.94
CA THR A 154 51.72 -11.83 13.80
C THR A 154 53.24 -11.96 13.70
N ALA A 155 54.00 -10.95 14.10
CA ALA A 155 55.46 -10.99 14.05
C ALA A 155 56.05 -11.96 15.09
N ALA A 156 55.50 -11.96 16.30
CA ALA A 156 55.86 -12.90 17.35
C ALA A 156 55.52 -14.35 16.96
N GLY A 157 54.37 -14.56 16.28
CA GLY A 157 53.99 -15.87 15.75
C GLY A 157 54.90 -16.34 14.62
N LEU A 158 55.17 -15.48 13.63
CA LEU A 158 56.11 -15.74 12.55
C LEU A 158 57.50 -16.13 13.07
N ALA A 159 58.01 -15.45 14.10
CA ALA A 159 59.32 -15.74 14.68
C ALA A 159 59.40 -17.10 15.40
N ALA A 160 58.26 -17.65 15.84
CA ALA A 160 58.21 -18.77 16.77
C ALA A 160 57.82 -20.11 16.15
N VAL A 161 57.20 -20.12 14.96
CA VAL A 161 56.77 -21.37 14.27
C VAL A 161 57.48 -21.55 12.93
N GLY A 162 57.53 -22.77 12.38
CA GLY A 162 58.12 -23.06 11.07
C GLY A 162 57.19 -22.75 9.89
N ASP A 163 57.73 -22.79 8.67
CA ASP A 163 56.90 -22.67 7.45
C ASP A 163 55.93 -23.86 7.37
N GLY A 164 54.64 -23.57 7.09
CA GLY A 164 53.55 -24.54 7.08
C GLY A 164 52.86 -24.73 8.44
N ASP A 165 53.48 -24.29 9.55
CA ASP A 165 52.89 -24.38 10.88
C ASP A 165 51.81 -23.31 11.10
N TYR A 166 50.90 -23.62 12.02
CA TYR A 166 49.81 -22.75 12.41
C TYR A 166 50.11 -22.04 13.73
N PHE A 167 49.67 -20.80 13.85
CA PHE A 167 49.73 -20.03 15.08
C PHE A 167 48.53 -19.11 15.24
N LYS A 168 48.32 -18.57 16.45
CA LYS A 168 47.20 -17.69 16.75
C LYS A 168 47.67 -16.34 17.27
N THR A 169 46.92 -15.30 16.97
CA THR A 169 47.08 -13.96 17.55
C THR A 169 45.71 -13.42 17.97
N PRO A 170 45.62 -12.44 18.88
CA PRO A 170 44.42 -11.64 19.03
C PRO A 170 43.94 -11.13 17.67
N ALA A 171 42.63 -11.11 17.46
CA ALA A 171 42.07 -10.50 16.25
C ALA A 171 42.36 -9.00 16.24
N ALA A 172 42.45 -8.42 15.04
CA ALA A 172 42.70 -6.99 14.89
C ALA A 172 41.46 -6.12 15.14
N ASP A 173 40.27 -6.72 15.05
CA ASP A 173 38.98 -6.09 15.28
C ASP A 173 38.31 -6.62 16.55
N ASP A 174 37.31 -5.86 17.00
CA ASP A 174 36.55 -6.11 18.24
C ASP A 174 35.56 -7.28 18.07
N GLU A 175 35.28 -7.66 16.82
CA GLU A 175 34.35 -8.72 16.43
C GLU A 175 35.00 -10.11 16.50
N GLY A 176 36.33 -10.19 16.43
CA GLY A 176 37.14 -11.39 16.57
C GLY A 176 37.81 -11.54 17.94
N PHE A 177 38.03 -12.78 18.38
CA PHE A 177 38.80 -13.12 19.58
C PHE A 177 40.24 -13.53 19.22
N LEU A 178 40.39 -14.42 18.24
CA LEU A 178 41.67 -14.93 17.78
C LEU A 178 41.65 -15.12 16.26
N THR A 179 42.70 -14.73 15.57
CA THR A 179 42.94 -15.09 14.17
C THR A 179 43.90 -16.26 14.12
N LEU A 180 43.51 -17.32 13.42
CA LEU A 180 44.35 -18.45 13.05
C LEU A 180 45.14 -18.07 11.81
N TRP A 181 46.46 -18.19 11.91
CA TRP A 181 47.38 -17.93 10.82
C TRP A 181 48.09 -19.22 10.42
N GLN A 182 48.39 -19.36 9.13
CA GLN A 182 49.37 -20.32 8.63
C GLN A 182 50.60 -19.55 8.16
N ARG A 183 51.78 -19.89 8.69
CA ARG A 183 53.03 -19.31 8.20
C ARG A 183 53.32 -19.87 6.80
N GLN A 184 53.45 -18.98 5.81
CA GLN A 184 53.77 -19.36 4.43
C GLN A 184 55.28 -19.39 4.21
N ASP A 185 55.99 -18.39 4.76
CA ASP A 185 57.45 -18.29 4.75
C ASP A 185 57.97 -17.50 5.97
N ALA A 186 59.28 -17.24 6.03
CA ALA A 186 59.95 -16.52 7.13
C ALA A 186 59.44 -15.10 7.43
N SER A 187 58.65 -14.51 6.54
CA SER A 187 58.18 -13.13 6.63
C SER A 187 56.67 -12.98 6.40
N THR A 188 55.98 -14.03 5.95
CA THR A 188 54.56 -13.96 5.57
C THR A 188 53.73 -15.03 6.25
N ALA A 189 52.55 -14.63 6.71
CA ALA A 189 51.52 -15.52 7.23
C ALA A 189 50.19 -15.20 6.53
N GLN A 190 49.41 -16.24 6.24
CA GLN A 190 48.08 -16.12 5.68
C GLN A 190 47.04 -16.30 6.79
N PRO A 191 46.08 -15.37 6.94
CA PRO A 191 44.96 -15.59 7.84
C PRO A 191 44.09 -16.71 7.27
N ILE A 192 43.82 -17.73 8.09
CA ILE A 192 43.00 -18.88 7.73
C ILE A 192 41.56 -18.67 8.19
N ASP A 193 41.39 -18.23 9.44
CA ASP A 193 40.09 -18.00 10.05
C ASP A 193 40.21 -17.02 11.22
N THR A 194 39.12 -16.32 11.56
CA THR A 194 39.02 -15.48 12.75
C THR A 194 37.85 -15.95 13.59
N TYR A 195 38.15 -16.48 14.78
CA TYR A 195 37.12 -16.90 15.73
C TYR A 195 36.39 -15.67 16.25
N PRO A 196 35.04 -15.64 16.26
CA PRO A 196 34.30 -14.49 16.76
C PRO A 196 34.52 -14.29 18.26
N SER A 197 34.59 -13.03 18.70
CA SER A 197 34.53 -12.67 20.11
C SER A 197 33.14 -12.90 20.68
N LEU A 198 32.99 -12.87 22.02
CA LEU A 198 31.67 -12.91 22.63
C LEU A 198 30.80 -11.73 22.17
N ASN A 199 31.42 -10.57 21.93
CA ASN A 199 30.75 -9.39 21.38
C ASN A 199 30.35 -9.63 19.92
N GLY A 200 31.25 -10.16 19.08
CA GLY A 200 30.94 -10.51 17.69
C GLY A 200 29.83 -11.55 17.58
N LEU A 201 29.84 -12.58 18.43
CA LEU A 201 28.79 -13.58 18.48
C LEU A 201 27.45 -12.97 18.95
N THR A 202 27.48 -12.10 19.95
CA THR A 202 26.28 -11.40 20.45
C THR A 202 25.69 -10.49 19.36
N ALA A 203 26.54 -9.74 18.64
CA ALA A 203 26.11 -8.91 17.52
C ALA A 203 25.52 -9.75 16.38
N ALA A 204 26.14 -10.87 16.03
CA ALA A 204 25.63 -11.78 15.01
C ALA A 204 24.28 -12.40 15.39
N ILE A 205 24.13 -12.86 16.66
CA ILE A 205 22.85 -13.37 17.18
C ILE A 205 21.79 -12.28 17.17
N GLN A 206 22.14 -11.05 17.57
CA GLN A 206 21.22 -9.93 17.55
C GLN A 206 20.76 -9.61 16.12
N ALA A 207 21.69 -9.54 15.16
CA ALA A 207 21.37 -9.32 13.76
C ALA A 207 20.46 -10.43 13.19
N ALA A 208 20.74 -11.70 13.50
CA ALA A 208 19.90 -12.82 13.10
C ALA A 208 18.49 -12.77 13.72
N ASN A 209 18.38 -12.42 15.01
CA ASN A 209 17.09 -12.25 15.68
C ASN A 209 16.31 -11.06 15.10
N GLU A 210 16.97 -9.95 14.78
CA GLU A 210 16.35 -8.81 14.11
C GLU A 210 15.84 -9.21 12.73
N GLN A 211 16.63 -9.97 11.96
CA GLN A 211 16.25 -10.48 10.65
C GLN A 211 15.04 -11.44 10.74
N ALA A 212 15.07 -12.42 11.64
CA ALA A 212 13.95 -13.31 11.88
C ALA A 212 12.68 -12.55 12.31
N THR A 213 12.84 -11.53 13.15
CA THR A 213 11.72 -10.66 13.57
C THR A 213 11.17 -9.83 12.40
N ARG A 214 12.01 -9.33 11.49
CA ARG A 214 11.57 -8.63 10.27
C ARG A 214 10.86 -9.59 9.31
N LEU A 215 11.41 -10.79 9.13
CA LEU A 215 10.81 -11.82 8.28
C LEU A 215 9.44 -12.25 8.80
N ASN A 216 9.34 -12.51 10.11
CA ASN A 216 8.07 -12.84 10.76
C ASN A 216 7.05 -11.70 10.62
N ARG A 217 7.46 -10.43 10.76
CA ARG A 217 6.57 -9.28 10.52
C ARG A 217 6.08 -9.23 9.07
N SER A 218 6.99 -9.39 8.12
CA SER A 218 6.71 -9.41 6.69
C SER A 218 5.70 -10.50 6.31
N PHE A 219 5.78 -11.69 6.92
CA PHE A 219 4.87 -12.80 6.64
C PHE A 219 3.62 -12.84 7.54
N SER A 220 3.63 -12.21 8.70
CA SER A 220 2.46 -12.21 9.60
C SER A 220 1.29 -11.37 9.09
N MET A 221 1.57 -10.38 8.22
CA MET A 221 0.56 -9.41 7.77
C MET A 221 -0.11 -9.83 6.46
N ARG A 222 0.61 -10.56 5.59
CA ARG A 222 0.07 -11.12 4.34
C ARG A 222 0.60 -12.54 4.12
N PRO A 223 -0.26 -13.49 3.71
CA PRO A 223 0.18 -14.82 3.32
C PRO A 223 1.34 -14.75 2.32
N TYR A 224 2.26 -15.68 2.47
CA TYR A 224 3.32 -15.89 1.49
C TYR A 224 2.71 -16.52 0.22
N ASN A 225 2.88 -15.85 -0.91
CA ASN A 225 2.28 -16.23 -2.20
C ASN A 225 3.33 -16.73 -3.21
N GLY A 226 4.51 -17.11 -2.72
CA GLY A 226 5.64 -17.53 -3.55
C GLY A 226 6.50 -16.38 -4.04
N GLU A 227 6.33 -15.16 -3.52
CA GLU A 227 7.09 -14.00 -3.98
C GLU A 227 8.59 -14.13 -3.71
N SER A 228 9.43 -13.63 -4.63
CA SER A 228 10.89 -13.56 -4.49
C SER A 228 11.39 -12.16 -4.12
N LEU A 229 10.49 -11.17 -4.19
CA LEU A 229 10.69 -9.81 -3.69
C LEU A 229 9.37 -9.33 -3.08
N ARG A 230 9.44 -8.83 -1.85
CA ARG A 230 8.32 -8.18 -1.15
C ARG A 230 8.77 -6.86 -0.53
N ALA A 231 8.10 -5.78 -0.89
CA ALA A 231 8.25 -4.47 -0.27
C ALA A 231 6.90 -4.01 0.29
N ASP A 232 6.65 -4.35 1.56
CA ASP A 232 5.53 -3.84 2.34
C ASP A 232 5.99 -2.60 3.13
N PHE A 233 5.68 -1.42 2.58
CA PHE A 233 6.11 -0.17 3.20
C PHE A 233 5.32 0.17 4.48
N GLU A 234 4.12 -0.42 4.67
CA GLU A 234 3.30 -0.20 5.86
C GLU A 234 3.85 -0.97 7.05
N ALA A 235 4.12 -2.26 6.84
CA ALA A 235 4.70 -3.12 7.87
C ALA A 235 6.22 -2.91 8.01
N GLN A 236 6.84 -2.16 7.09
CA GLN A 236 8.30 -2.10 6.90
C GLN A 236 8.90 -3.51 6.78
N GLY A 237 8.17 -4.36 6.05
CA GLY A 237 8.50 -5.75 5.79
C GLY A 237 9.15 -5.87 4.42
N TYR A 238 10.46 -6.10 4.40
CA TYR A 238 11.24 -6.20 3.18
C TYR A 238 11.84 -7.61 3.05
N GLY A 239 11.43 -8.34 2.02
CA GLY A 239 11.87 -9.71 1.74
C GLY A 239 12.56 -9.82 0.39
N LEU A 240 13.68 -10.53 0.35
CA LEU A 240 14.43 -10.81 -0.86
C LEU A 240 14.78 -12.29 -0.97
N GLY A 241 14.79 -12.77 -2.20
CA GLY A 241 14.97 -14.16 -2.52
C GLY A 241 15.51 -14.42 -3.91
N ASP A 242 15.19 -15.60 -4.42
CA ASP A 242 15.41 -16.01 -5.79
C ASP A 242 14.12 -16.62 -6.36
N THR A 243 14.18 -17.30 -7.51
CA THR A 243 13.00 -17.91 -8.14
C THR A 243 12.29 -18.98 -7.30
N THR A 244 12.88 -19.43 -6.18
CA THR A 244 12.25 -20.37 -5.23
C THR A 244 11.45 -19.66 -4.14
N GLY A 245 11.64 -18.35 -3.98
CA GLY A 245 10.99 -17.57 -2.95
C GLY A 245 11.90 -16.63 -2.17
N ILE A 246 11.30 -15.84 -1.27
CA ILE A 246 12.03 -15.06 -0.26
C ILE A 246 12.87 -15.98 0.61
N SER A 247 14.18 -15.76 0.61
CA SER A 247 15.13 -16.50 1.45
C SER A 247 15.64 -15.68 2.63
N ARG A 248 15.47 -14.35 2.60
CA ARG A 248 15.92 -13.46 3.66
C ARG A 248 15.11 -12.17 3.78
N ALA A 249 14.95 -11.69 5.01
CA ALA A 249 14.51 -10.32 5.25
C ALA A 249 15.69 -9.35 5.17
N VAL A 250 15.42 -8.12 4.72
CA VAL A 250 16.43 -7.06 4.58
C VAL A 250 15.97 -5.75 5.20
N GLY A 251 16.88 -4.79 5.34
CA GLY A 251 16.53 -3.41 5.69
C GLY A 251 16.07 -2.61 4.46
N GLU A 252 15.42 -1.48 4.71
CA GLU A 252 14.94 -0.58 3.65
C GLU A 252 16.04 -0.12 2.70
N GLY A 253 17.18 0.35 3.22
CA GLY A 253 18.32 0.80 2.41
C GLY A 253 19.05 -0.31 1.65
N GLU A 254 18.79 -1.58 1.99
CA GLU A 254 19.24 -2.73 1.19
C GLU A 254 18.19 -3.13 0.14
N MET A 255 16.92 -2.84 0.41
CA MET A 255 15.82 -3.10 -0.51
C MET A 255 15.79 -2.11 -1.68
N PHE A 256 15.94 -0.81 -1.42
CA PHE A 256 15.95 0.19 -2.49
C PHE A 256 17.03 1.24 -2.24
N THR A 257 17.61 1.73 -3.33
CA THR A 257 18.38 2.97 -3.30
C THR A 257 17.43 4.11 -3.63
N VAL A 258 17.43 5.17 -2.84
CA VAL A 258 16.72 6.41 -3.17
C VAL A 258 17.74 7.40 -3.67
N GLN A 259 17.45 8.04 -4.81
CA GLN A 259 18.24 9.14 -5.33
C GLN A 259 17.33 10.37 -5.37
N ARG A 260 17.57 11.30 -4.45
CA ARG A 260 16.91 12.60 -4.38
C ARG A 260 17.89 13.61 -3.80
N ALA A 261 18.34 14.56 -4.62
CA ALA A 261 19.39 15.51 -4.24
C ALA A 261 18.99 16.56 -3.19
N THR A 262 17.70 16.77 -2.95
CA THR A 262 17.19 17.78 -2.01
C THR A 262 16.34 17.13 -0.92
N PRO A 263 16.22 17.74 0.27
CA PRO A 263 15.19 17.33 1.21
C PRO A 263 13.79 17.55 0.62
N LYS A 264 12.79 16.89 1.21
CA LYS A 264 11.38 17.15 0.93
C LYS A 264 10.55 17.12 2.20
N ARG A 265 9.28 17.52 2.15
CA ARG A 265 8.40 17.46 3.31
C ARG A 265 7.28 16.44 3.12
N ALA A 266 7.05 15.63 4.14
CA ALA A 266 5.98 14.64 4.21
C ALA A 266 5.38 14.63 5.62
N PHE A 267 4.10 14.27 5.73
CA PHE A 267 3.46 14.07 7.03
C PHE A 267 3.94 12.75 7.65
N GLN A 268 4.79 12.84 8.66
CA GLN A 268 5.34 11.67 9.35
C GLN A 268 4.83 11.55 10.78
N ARG A 269 4.74 10.31 11.25
CA ARG A 269 4.52 10.02 12.65
C ARG A 269 5.80 10.32 13.44
N VAL A 270 5.76 11.34 14.29
CA VAL A 270 6.90 11.74 15.14
C VAL A 270 6.90 10.98 16.48
N VAL A 271 7.98 11.14 17.24
CA VAL A 271 8.07 10.61 18.62
C VAL A 271 6.88 11.12 19.44
N GLY A 272 6.14 10.19 20.04
CA GLY A 272 4.88 10.48 20.75
C GLY A 272 3.62 10.20 19.93
N GLY A 273 3.75 9.79 18.66
CA GLY A 273 2.65 9.29 17.83
C GLY A 273 1.84 10.35 17.11
N ALA A 274 2.12 11.64 17.32
CA ALA A 274 1.52 12.72 16.54
C ALA A 274 1.99 12.67 15.08
N ILE A 275 1.15 13.12 14.16
CA ILE A 275 1.52 13.26 12.74
C ILE A 275 1.81 14.73 12.47
N GLN A 276 2.99 15.00 11.91
CA GLN A 276 3.47 16.35 11.66
C GLN A 276 4.14 16.41 10.29
N LEU A 277 4.06 17.56 9.64
CA LEU A 277 4.83 17.82 8.43
C LEU A 277 6.31 17.98 8.82
N VAL A 278 7.14 17.03 8.46
CA VAL A 278 8.58 17.03 8.77
C VAL A 278 9.41 17.05 7.49
N GLU A 279 10.66 17.48 7.63
CA GLU A 279 11.64 17.38 6.56
C GLU A 279 12.22 15.96 6.51
N VAL A 280 12.13 15.34 5.34
CA VAL A 280 12.76 14.06 5.00
C VAL A 280 14.08 14.37 4.28
N PRO A 281 15.23 13.90 4.79
CA PRO A 281 16.55 14.16 4.19
C PRO A 281 16.65 13.65 2.74
N PRO A 282 17.63 14.16 1.96
CA PRO A 282 18.04 13.55 0.69
C PRO A 282 18.22 12.02 0.79
N ASP A 283 18.03 11.33 -0.33
CA ASP A 283 18.30 9.88 -0.47
C ASP A 283 17.63 8.98 0.59
N THR A 284 16.46 9.39 1.08
CA THR A 284 15.67 8.65 2.08
C THR A 284 14.22 8.50 1.61
N LEU A 285 13.60 7.33 1.80
CA LEU A 285 12.18 7.13 1.51
C LEU A 285 11.33 8.03 2.40
N ALA A 286 10.35 8.69 1.80
CA ALA A 286 9.42 9.53 2.54
C ALA A 286 8.14 8.77 2.80
N HIS A 287 8.09 8.06 3.92
CA HIS A 287 6.85 7.52 4.46
C HIS A 287 5.87 8.66 4.76
N GLU A 288 4.62 8.55 4.33
CA GLU A 288 3.59 9.55 4.59
C GLU A 288 2.33 8.92 5.22
N TRP A 289 1.75 9.65 6.17
CA TRP A 289 0.50 9.33 6.84
C TRP A 289 -0.53 10.42 6.55
N ASP A 290 -1.79 10.02 6.47
CA ASP A 290 -2.89 10.95 6.46
C ASP A 290 -2.96 11.67 7.81
N ALA A 291 -2.79 12.99 7.79
CA ALA A 291 -2.73 13.79 9.00
C ALA A 291 -4.07 13.85 9.75
N ALA A 292 -5.19 13.54 9.08
CA ALA A 292 -6.52 13.60 9.65
C ALA A 292 -6.97 12.25 10.21
N THR A 293 -6.79 11.17 9.44
CA THR A 293 -7.24 9.82 9.84
C THR A 293 -6.17 9.05 10.60
N GLY A 294 -4.90 9.39 10.40
CA GLY A 294 -3.77 8.66 10.93
C GLY A 294 -3.38 7.41 10.15
N ASP A 295 -4.06 7.17 9.03
CA ASP A 295 -3.79 6.03 8.15
C ASP A 295 -2.44 6.18 7.46
N TYR A 296 -1.75 5.06 7.25
CA TYR A 296 -0.55 5.04 6.45
C TYR A 296 -0.90 5.09 4.96
N LEU A 297 -0.33 6.04 4.23
CA LEU A 297 -0.59 6.22 2.79
C LEU A 297 0.39 5.41 1.94
N GLY A 298 1.65 5.32 2.35
CA GLY A 298 2.72 4.66 1.59
C GLY A 298 4.01 5.47 1.61
N VAL A 299 4.96 5.07 0.77
CA VAL A 299 6.10 5.92 0.43
C VAL A 299 5.69 6.92 -0.64
N LEU A 300 5.77 8.20 -0.32
CA LEU A 300 5.48 9.31 -1.22
C LEU A 300 6.58 9.38 -2.29
N ILE A 301 6.21 9.29 -3.56
CA ILE A 301 7.10 9.43 -4.72
C ILE A 301 6.67 10.64 -5.53
N GLU A 302 7.62 11.50 -5.94
CA GLU A 302 7.28 12.73 -6.65
C GLU A 302 8.36 13.23 -7.63
N GLY A 303 7.92 13.82 -8.75
CA GLY A 303 8.82 14.46 -9.72
C GLY A 303 9.39 15.80 -9.29
N ALA A 304 10.34 16.32 -10.05
CA ALA A 304 10.95 17.61 -9.75
C ALA A 304 9.89 18.71 -9.84
N ARG A 305 9.83 19.56 -8.82
CA ARG A 305 8.80 20.61 -8.69
C ARG A 305 9.39 21.89 -8.13
N SER A 306 8.91 23.03 -8.62
CA SER A 306 9.31 24.34 -8.11
C SER A 306 8.10 25.08 -7.58
N ASN A 307 8.18 25.57 -6.35
CA ASN A 307 7.21 26.53 -5.85
C ASN A 307 7.56 27.92 -6.39
N LYS A 308 6.65 28.50 -7.19
CA LYS A 308 6.79 29.83 -7.77
C LYS A 308 6.41 30.94 -6.79
N VAL A 309 5.57 30.66 -5.79
CA VAL A 309 5.34 31.59 -4.69
C VAL A 309 6.66 31.75 -3.94
N ILE A 310 7.20 32.97 -3.88
CA ILE A 310 8.53 33.19 -3.31
C ILE A 310 8.51 33.49 -1.81
N PHE A 311 7.35 33.79 -1.23
CA PHE A 311 7.17 34.02 0.21
C PHE A 311 6.06 33.11 0.78
N SER A 312 6.17 31.79 0.62
CA SER A 312 5.09 30.86 0.97
C SER A 312 4.81 30.74 2.48
N GLU A 313 5.75 31.20 3.31
CA GLU A 313 5.66 31.23 4.78
C GLU A 313 5.47 32.64 5.37
N ASP A 314 5.51 33.69 4.54
CA ASP A 314 5.38 35.08 5.01
C ASP A 314 4.49 35.90 4.08
N MET A 315 3.24 36.10 4.51
CA MET A 315 2.24 36.84 3.76
C MET A 315 2.12 38.32 4.16
N SER A 316 3.04 38.81 4.99
CA SER A 316 3.09 40.23 5.40
C SER A 316 3.87 41.12 4.43
N THR A 317 4.62 40.53 3.50
CA THR A 317 5.48 41.26 2.58
C THR A 317 4.68 42.02 1.51
N SER A 318 5.25 43.10 0.98
CA SER A 318 4.66 43.88 -0.12
C SER A 318 4.67 43.16 -1.47
N TRP A 319 5.17 41.91 -1.53
CA TRP A 319 5.05 41.07 -2.72
C TRP A 319 3.62 40.57 -2.91
N TRP A 320 2.88 40.42 -1.82
CA TRP A 320 1.48 40.08 -1.83
C TRP A 320 0.61 41.31 -2.09
N ASN A 321 -0.42 41.13 -2.91
CA ASN A 321 -1.46 42.13 -3.12
C ASN A 321 -2.61 41.84 -2.16
N HIS A 322 -2.81 42.71 -1.16
CA HIS A 322 -3.95 42.65 -0.24
C HIS A 322 -5.02 43.62 -0.71
N ASN A 323 -6.14 43.11 -1.20
CA ASN A 323 -7.28 43.90 -1.65
C ASN A 323 -8.43 43.69 -0.68
N GLY A 324 -8.87 44.75 -0.01
CA GLY A 324 -10.00 44.68 0.93
C GLY A 324 -9.78 43.72 2.11
N VAL A 325 -8.54 43.31 2.42
CA VAL A 325 -8.24 42.36 3.50
C VAL A 325 -7.05 42.83 4.34
N THR A 326 -7.04 42.44 5.62
CA THR A 326 -5.93 42.73 6.54
C THR A 326 -5.23 41.44 6.96
N PRO A 327 -3.93 41.24 6.64
CA PRO A 327 -3.17 40.09 7.13
C PRO A 327 -2.83 40.22 8.61
N THR A 328 -2.99 39.15 9.38
CA THR A 328 -2.57 39.04 10.79
C THR A 328 -1.81 37.74 10.99
N LEU A 329 -0.55 37.84 11.45
CA LEU A 329 0.27 36.68 11.82
C LEU A 329 -0.26 36.06 13.13
N LEU A 330 -0.54 34.76 13.11
CA LEU A 330 -0.96 33.99 14.28
C LEU A 330 0.24 33.32 14.98
N ALA A 331 0.03 32.87 16.21
CA ALA A 331 1.08 32.27 17.03
C ALA A 331 1.66 30.96 16.46
N ASP A 332 0.90 30.26 15.61
CA ASP A 332 1.32 29.04 14.93
C ASP A 332 2.05 29.29 13.59
N GLY A 333 2.32 30.56 13.26
CA GLY A 333 2.96 30.97 12.01
C GLY A 333 2.01 31.07 10.80
N SER A 334 0.73 30.76 10.96
CA SER A 334 -0.26 30.96 9.89
C SER A 334 -0.73 32.41 9.82
N PHE A 335 -1.37 32.78 8.71
CA PHE A 335 -1.90 34.12 8.49
C PHE A 335 -3.42 34.10 8.43
N ARG A 336 -4.04 34.93 9.27
CA ARG A 336 -5.47 35.28 9.17
C ARG A 336 -5.63 36.44 8.20
N PHE A 337 -6.62 36.36 7.32
CA PHE A 337 -7.08 37.48 6.50
C PHE A 337 -8.52 37.80 6.88
N SER A 338 -8.74 38.98 7.44
CA SER A 338 -10.07 39.52 7.75
C SER A 338 -10.51 40.50 6.69
N GLU A 339 -11.80 40.51 6.35
CA GLU A 339 -12.36 41.53 5.46
C GLU A 339 -12.21 42.93 6.06
N ALA A 340 -12.06 43.93 5.19
CA ALA A 340 -12.16 45.34 5.53
C ALA A 340 -13.56 45.85 5.21
N GLU A 341 -14.03 46.87 5.93
CA GLU A 341 -15.30 47.56 5.67
C GLU A 341 -15.23 48.41 4.39
N THR A 342 -15.11 47.76 3.23
CA THR A 342 -14.98 48.37 1.89
C THR A 342 -15.80 47.59 0.88
N ASP A 343 -16.31 48.23 -0.17
CA ASP A 343 -17.01 47.57 -1.28
C ASP A 343 -16.07 46.90 -2.32
N GLU A 344 -14.77 46.81 -2.03
CA GLU A 344 -13.77 46.25 -2.94
C GLU A 344 -13.73 44.71 -2.86
N PRO A 345 -13.20 44.02 -3.89
CA PRO A 345 -12.97 42.58 -3.79
C PRO A 345 -12.06 42.23 -2.60
N HIS A 346 -12.49 41.32 -1.73
CA HIS A 346 -11.71 40.84 -0.59
C HIS A 346 -10.85 39.65 -0.99
N ASN A 347 -9.56 39.88 -1.25
CA ASN A 347 -8.62 38.82 -1.65
C ASN A 347 -7.18 39.12 -1.27
N VAL A 348 -6.40 38.04 -1.13
CA VAL A 348 -4.94 38.07 -1.16
C VAL A 348 -4.47 37.40 -2.44
N ALA A 349 -3.62 38.08 -3.21
CA ALA A 349 -3.16 37.64 -4.51
C ALA A 349 -1.64 37.70 -4.66
N THR A 350 -1.09 36.82 -5.49
CA THR A 350 0.29 36.88 -5.95
C THR A 350 0.44 37.85 -7.14
N PRO A 351 1.68 38.22 -7.51
CA PRO A 351 1.99 38.79 -8.83
C PRO A 351 1.84 37.76 -9.96
N ASN A 352 1.95 38.23 -11.20
CA ASN A 352 1.90 37.38 -12.40
C ASN A 352 3.18 36.54 -12.58
N PHE A 353 3.04 35.24 -12.91
CA PHE A 353 4.15 34.29 -13.09
C PHE A 353 4.51 33.94 -14.54
N GLY A 354 3.68 34.30 -15.52
CA GLY A 354 3.99 34.11 -16.95
C GLY A 354 4.17 32.64 -17.38
N PHE A 355 3.18 31.79 -17.12
CA PHE A 355 3.09 30.45 -17.69
C PHE A 355 2.80 30.50 -19.19
N SER A 356 3.12 29.42 -19.89
CA SER A 356 2.92 29.29 -21.33
C SER A 356 1.67 28.47 -21.63
N VAL A 357 1.06 28.70 -22.80
CA VAL A 357 0.00 27.81 -23.31
C VAL A 357 0.49 26.36 -23.32
N GLY A 358 -0.33 25.44 -22.82
CA GLY A 358 -0.05 24.02 -22.64
C GLY A 358 0.55 23.66 -21.28
N ASP A 359 0.95 24.64 -20.44
CA ASP A 359 1.37 24.34 -19.06
C ASP A 359 0.16 23.88 -18.23
N ASP A 360 0.29 22.74 -17.56
CA ASP A 360 -0.56 22.42 -16.41
C ASP A 360 -0.08 23.21 -15.19
N ILE A 361 -0.99 23.90 -14.53
CA ILE A 361 -0.70 24.78 -13.40
C ILE A 361 -1.53 24.32 -12.22
N THR A 362 -0.89 24.12 -11.06
CA THR A 362 -1.58 23.85 -9.80
C THR A 362 -1.30 24.95 -8.80
N PHE A 363 -2.36 25.59 -8.29
CA PHE A 363 -2.32 26.43 -7.11
C PHE A 363 -2.85 25.65 -5.91
N SER A 364 -2.10 25.63 -4.81
CA SER A 364 -2.48 24.94 -3.58
C SER A 364 -2.11 25.72 -2.33
N ALA A 365 -2.95 25.61 -1.30
CA ALA A 365 -2.75 26.25 -0.01
C ALA A 365 -3.42 25.44 1.09
N ASP A 366 -2.97 25.60 2.33
CA ASP A 366 -3.73 25.11 3.48
C ASP A 366 -4.60 26.23 4.01
N ILE A 367 -5.89 25.95 4.17
CA ILE A 367 -6.91 26.95 4.51
C ILE A 367 -7.81 26.40 5.61
N LYS A 368 -8.16 27.24 6.57
CA LYS A 368 -9.06 26.94 7.67
C LYS A 368 -10.10 28.04 7.80
N ALA A 369 -11.36 27.65 8.02
CA ALA A 369 -12.46 28.56 8.29
C ALA A 369 -12.21 29.39 9.56
N ASP A 370 -12.54 30.69 9.53
CA ASP A 370 -12.43 31.57 10.70
C ASP A 370 -13.43 32.74 10.62
N GLY A 371 -14.72 32.41 10.62
CA GLY A 371 -15.81 33.36 10.37
C GLY A 371 -16.48 33.14 9.02
N VAL A 372 -15.73 32.70 8.01
CA VAL A 372 -16.29 32.28 6.71
C VAL A 372 -16.23 30.78 6.51
N SER A 373 -17.27 30.22 5.88
CA SER A 373 -17.31 28.82 5.48
C SER A 373 -16.85 28.59 4.05
N ILE A 374 -16.93 29.58 3.15
CA ILE A 374 -16.62 29.39 1.73
C ILE A 374 -15.51 30.35 1.30
N VAL A 375 -14.47 29.79 0.70
CA VAL A 375 -13.41 30.55 0.02
C VAL A 375 -13.36 30.16 -1.45
N LYS A 376 -12.84 31.06 -2.28
CA LYS A 376 -12.63 30.84 -3.70
C LYS A 376 -11.13 30.80 -4.00
N LEU A 377 -10.65 29.69 -4.56
CA LEU A 377 -9.29 29.56 -5.07
C LEU A 377 -9.27 29.88 -6.57
N GLU A 378 -8.27 30.63 -7.01
CA GLU A 378 -8.23 31.12 -8.38
C GLU A 378 -6.85 31.05 -9.04
N ILE A 379 -6.84 30.78 -10.34
CA ILE A 379 -5.71 30.92 -11.26
C ILE A 379 -6.12 31.89 -12.38
N GLY A 380 -5.31 32.92 -12.62
CA GLY A 380 -5.63 34.00 -13.57
C GLY A 380 -6.77 34.92 -13.11
N GLY A 381 -7.08 34.94 -11.81
CA GLY A 381 -8.20 35.69 -11.23
C GLY A 381 -9.56 34.98 -11.43
N PRO A 382 -10.67 35.69 -11.71
CA PRO A 382 -12.00 35.09 -11.84
C PRO A 382 -12.16 34.15 -13.04
N ARG A 383 -11.08 33.97 -13.81
CA ARG A 383 -11.06 33.24 -15.07
C ARG A 383 -11.03 31.75 -14.88
N CYS A 384 -10.39 31.24 -13.84
CA CYS A 384 -10.39 29.84 -13.44
C CYS A 384 -10.50 29.78 -11.92
N SER A 385 -11.61 29.24 -11.41
CA SER A 385 -11.95 29.33 -9.99
C SER A 385 -12.60 28.05 -9.44
N ALA A 386 -12.40 27.83 -8.15
CA ALA A 386 -13.08 26.81 -7.38
C ALA A 386 -13.60 27.39 -6.06
N ASN A 387 -14.89 27.20 -5.78
CA ASN A 387 -15.48 27.53 -4.48
C ASN A 387 -15.38 26.31 -3.57
N ILE A 388 -14.74 26.47 -2.42
CA ILE A 388 -14.49 25.40 -1.45
C ILE A 388 -15.18 25.75 -0.15
N ASP A 389 -16.05 24.87 0.30
CA ASP A 389 -16.66 24.93 1.62
C ASP A 389 -15.72 24.29 2.64
N LEU A 390 -15.11 25.14 3.46
CA LEU A 390 -14.20 24.79 4.55
C LEU A 390 -14.92 24.25 5.78
N ALA A 391 -16.25 24.39 5.89
CA ALA A 391 -17.01 23.80 6.99
C ALA A 391 -17.30 22.32 6.71
N SER A 392 -17.58 21.96 5.46
CA SER A 392 -17.84 20.58 5.04
C SER A 392 -16.62 19.88 4.43
N GLY A 393 -15.61 20.62 3.99
CA GLY A 393 -14.46 20.08 3.28
C GLY A 393 -14.84 19.58 1.89
N VAL A 394 -15.66 20.33 1.16
CA VAL A 394 -16.17 19.95 -0.17
C VAL A 394 -15.95 21.07 -1.19
N VAL A 395 -15.63 20.68 -2.43
CA VAL A 395 -15.62 21.60 -3.57
C VAL A 395 -17.06 21.80 -4.06
N ASN A 396 -17.61 22.99 -3.87
CA ASN A 396 -18.99 23.32 -4.25
C ASN A 396 -19.14 23.52 -5.77
N SER A 397 -18.13 24.14 -6.40
CA SER A 397 -18.16 24.42 -7.83
C SER A 397 -16.76 24.66 -8.37
N VAL A 398 -16.53 24.25 -9.60
CA VAL A 398 -15.35 24.59 -10.40
C VAL A 398 -15.84 25.30 -11.66
N SER A 399 -15.23 26.42 -12.04
CA SER A 399 -15.69 27.20 -13.18
C SER A 399 -14.56 27.93 -13.91
N SER A 400 -14.76 28.13 -15.22
CA SER A 400 -13.99 29.05 -16.05
C SER A 400 -14.90 30.17 -16.53
N SER A 401 -14.46 31.43 -16.48
CA SER A 401 -15.19 32.53 -17.11
C SER A 401 -14.77 32.79 -18.57
N THR A 402 -13.75 32.08 -19.05
CA THR A 402 -13.12 32.25 -20.37
C THR A 402 -12.56 30.92 -20.88
N ASP A 403 -12.23 30.82 -22.17
CA ASP A 403 -11.53 29.64 -22.74
C ASP A 403 -10.01 29.64 -22.46
N GLU A 404 -9.50 30.61 -21.69
CA GLU A 404 -8.07 30.73 -21.36
C GLU A 404 -7.51 29.55 -20.54
N TYR A 405 -8.37 28.85 -19.82
CA TYR A 405 -8.02 27.68 -19.01
C TYR A 405 -8.98 26.54 -19.32
N VAL A 406 -8.44 25.35 -19.52
CA VAL A 406 -9.19 24.11 -19.79
C VAL A 406 -8.83 23.05 -18.77
N ASP A 407 -9.56 21.93 -18.80
CA ASP A 407 -9.30 20.76 -17.97
C ASP A 407 -9.30 21.03 -16.45
N ILE A 408 -10.05 22.05 -16.03
CA ILE A 408 -10.07 22.57 -14.67
C ILE A 408 -10.55 21.51 -13.68
N TYR A 409 -9.83 21.41 -12.57
CA TYR A 409 -10.10 20.49 -11.49
C TYR A 409 -9.72 21.11 -10.17
N ALA A 410 -10.51 20.87 -9.14
CA ALA A 410 -10.17 21.27 -7.79
C ALA A 410 -10.56 20.15 -6.84
N ASP A 411 -9.82 20.06 -5.75
CA ASP A 411 -10.07 19.09 -4.71
C ASP A 411 -9.56 19.63 -3.36
N VAL A 412 -9.99 18.97 -2.29
CA VAL A 412 -9.79 19.42 -0.92
C VAL A 412 -9.57 18.21 -0.02
N ARG A 413 -8.52 18.27 0.80
CA ARG A 413 -8.16 17.20 1.73
C ARG A 413 -7.98 17.76 3.13
N LEU A 414 -8.63 17.19 4.13
CA LEU A 414 -8.37 17.56 5.51
C LEU A 414 -6.92 17.22 5.88
N VAL A 415 -6.26 18.13 6.59
CA VAL A 415 -4.88 17.93 7.07
C VAL A 415 -4.91 17.76 8.59
N SER A 416 -4.71 18.84 9.35
CA SER A 416 -4.71 18.81 10.82
C SER A 416 -5.27 20.14 11.34
N ASP A 417 -5.78 20.14 12.57
CA ASP A 417 -6.17 21.36 13.29
C ASP A 417 -7.21 22.22 12.56
N GLY A 418 -8.08 21.57 11.78
CA GLY A 418 -9.12 22.21 10.97
C GLY A 418 -8.63 22.83 9.66
N PHE A 419 -7.34 22.68 9.31
CA PHE A 419 -6.85 23.07 7.98
C PHE A 419 -7.18 22.02 6.94
N TYR A 420 -7.66 22.48 5.80
CA TYR A 420 -7.76 21.71 4.58
C TYR A 420 -6.66 22.11 3.61
N ARG A 421 -5.99 21.14 3.00
CA ARG A 421 -5.19 21.35 1.80
C ARG A 421 -6.17 21.50 0.64
N CYS A 422 -6.27 22.72 0.13
CA CYS A 422 -7.13 23.08 -0.98
C CYS A 422 -6.27 23.28 -2.21
N TRP A 423 -6.70 22.79 -3.38
CA TRP A 423 -6.00 23.07 -4.63
C TRP A 423 -6.94 23.17 -5.82
N ILE A 424 -6.47 23.89 -6.83
CA ILE A 424 -7.05 23.98 -8.16
C ILE A 424 -5.94 23.76 -9.19
N THR A 425 -6.24 22.97 -10.21
CA THR A 425 -5.40 22.68 -11.36
C THR A 425 -6.13 23.10 -12.62
N ALA A 426 -5.42 23.68 -13.58
CA ALA A 426 -5.92 23.88 -14.94
C ALA A 426 -4.78 23.85 -15.96
N THR A 427 -5.12 23.54 -17.21
CA THR A 427 -4.21 23.66 -18.35
C THR A 427 -4.40 25.02 -18.99
N LYS A 428 -3.32 25.79 -19.15
CA LYS A 428 -3.37 27.09 -19.83
C LYS A 428 -3.61 26.90 -21.32
N ASN A 429 -4.64 27.55 -21.88
CA ASN A 429 -5.03 27.42 -23.28
C ASN A 429 -4.76 28.69 -24.10
N GLU A 430 -4.68 29.86 -23.47
CA GLU A 430 -4.35 31.13 -24.12
C GLU A 430 -3.36 31.98 -23.29
N ASP A 431 -2.66 32.91 -23.94
CA ASP A 431 -1.72 33.81 -23.26
C ASP A 431 -2.46 34.84 -22.39
N ALA A 432 -2.57 34.51 -21.10
CA ALA A 432 -3.24 35.29 -20.08
C ALA A 432 -2.31 35.69 -18.91
N ALA A 433 -2.82 36.55 -18.02
CA ALA A 433 -2.16 36.83 -16.74
C ALA A 433 -2.30 35.63 -15.79
N ASP A 434 -1.20 35.25 -15.16
CA ASP A 434 -1.08 34.06 -14.31
C ASP A 434 -0.75 34.45 -12.88
N TYR A 435 -1.69 35.05 -12.18
CA TYR A 435 -1.60 35.21 -10.73
C TYR A 435 -2.57 34.24 -10.07
N CYS A 436 -2.33 33.96 -8.80
CA CYS A 436 -3.17 33.10 -7.98
C CYS A 436 -3.68 33.90 -6.80
N ARG A 437 -4.91 33.64 -6.38
CA ARG A 437 -5.48 34.30 -5.21
C ARG A 437 -6.46 33.43 -4.47
N ILE A 438 -6.66 33.80 -3.21
CA ILE A 438 -7.77 33.33 -2.38
C ILE A 438 -8.68 34.54 -2.16
N GLU A 439 -9.94 34.39 -2.53
CA GLU A 439 -10.99 35.41 -2.41
C GLU A 439 -12.10 34.92 -1.49
N PHE A 440 -12.74 35.84 -0.77
CA PHE A 440 -13.99 35.57 -0.08
C PHE A 440 -15.11 35.28 -1.09
N ALA A 441 -15.93 34.26 -0.85
CA ALA A 441 -17.02 33.94 -1.77
C ALA A 441 -18.12 35.02 -1.72
N GLY A 442 -18.47 35.60 -2.87
CA GLY A 442 -19.55 36.61 -2.96
C GLY A 442 -19.26 37.78 -3.91
N GLY A 443 -17.98 37.99 -4.26
CA GLY A 443 -17.57 39.13 -5.09
C GLY A 443 -17.48 40.44 -4.30
N PRO A 444 -17.49 41.62 -4.94
CA PRO A 444 -17.43 42.91 -4.25
C PRO A 444 -18.69 43.16 -3.41
N HIS A 445 -18.53 43.38 -2.12
CA HIS A 445 -19.59 43.68 -1.16
C HIS A 445 -19.00 44.46 0.03
N PRO A 446 -19.80 45.10 0.89
CA PRO A 446 -19.27 45.65 2.13
C PRO A 446 -18.76 44.51 3.01
N GLY A 447 -17.44 44.44 3.20
CA GLY A 447 -16.83 43.39 4.01
C GLY A 447 -17.17 43.50 5.49
N GLU A 448 -17.26 42.35 6.15
CA GLU A 448 -17.54 42.23 7.59
C GLU A 448 -16.25 41.85 8.33
N PRO A 449 -15.65 42.68 9.20
CA PRO A 449 -14.36 42.37 9.82
C PRO A 449 -14.32 41.10 10.69
N SER A 450 -15.48 40.55 11.06
CA SER A 450 -15.60 39.24 11.71
C SER A 450 -15.37 38.06 10.77
N ASP A 451 -15.51 38.29 9.47
CA ASP A 451 -15.38 37.29 8.44
C ASP A 451 -13.90 37.18 8.07
N SER A 452 -13.34 36.01 8.35
CA SER A 452 -11.94 35.73 8.05
C SER A 452 -11.70 34.29 7.64
N PHE A 453 -10.54 34.05 7.04
CA PHE A 453 -9.98 32.72 6.88
C PHE A 453 -8.51 32.72 7.31
N VAL A 454 -8.01 31.55 7.68
CA VAL A 454 -6.61 31.36 8.05
C VAL A 454 -5.93 30.51 6.99
N THR A 455 -4.74 30.90 6.55
CA THR A 455 -3.99 30.16 5.52
C THR A 455 -2.49 30.07 5.79
N ARG A 456 -1.85 29.08 5.17
CA ARG A 456 -0.40 28.84 5.18
C ARG A 456 0.02 28.00 3.97
N ARG A 457 1.34 27.86 3.75
CA ARG A 457 1.95 26.89 2.81
C ARG A 457 1.44 27.01 1.36
N TRP A 458 1.36 28.24 0.86
CA TRP A 458 0.96 28.49 -0.52
C TRP A 458 2.01 27.96 -1.50
N MET A 459 1.56 27.23 -2.50
CA MET A 459 2.38 26.76 -3.60
C MET A 459 1.70 27.02 -4.94
N LEU A 460 2.52 27.44 -5.90
CA LEU A 460 2.14 27.48 -7.29
C LEU A 460 3.19 26.74 -8.11
N GLU A 461 2.75 25.72 -8.82
CA GLU A 461 3.62 24.75 -9.46
C GLU A 461 3.20 24.50 -10.90
N ARG A 462 4.15 24.10 -11.75
CA ARG A 462 3.83 23.47 -13.03
C ARG A 462 3.62 21.97 -12.79
N GLY A 463 2.42 21.48 -13.06
CA GLY A 463 2.00 20.10 -12.84
C GLY A 463 0.49 19.97 -12.77
N GLY A 464 -0.02 18.74 -12.94
CA GLY A 464 -1.45 18.44 -12.88
C GLY A 464 -2.01 18.21 -11.47
N TYR A 465 -1.18 18.27 -10.44
CA TYR A 465 -1.49 17.95 -9.05
C TYR A 465 -0.56 18.71 -8.09
N PRO A 466 -0.99 18.93 -6.84
CA PRO A 466 -0.13 19.56 -5.83
C PRO A 466 0.95 18.57 -5.40
N SER A 467 2.20 19.04 -5.32
CA SER A 467 3.28 18.26 -4.72
C SER A 467 3.35 18.47 -3.21
N GLY A 468 4.22 17.73 -2.54
CA GLY A 468 4.60 17.93 -1.14
C GLY A 468 5.14 19.35 -0.94
N TYR A 469 4.90 19.91 0.24
CA TYR A 469 5.16 21.33 0.48
C TYR A 469 6.65 21.72 0.31
N ILE A 470 6.92 22.68 -0.57
CA ILE A 470 8.24 23.28 -0.84
C ILE A 470 8.26 24.72 -0.27
N PRO A 471 8.89 24.95 0.88
CA PRO A 471 8.95 26.28 1.49
C PRO A 471 9.85 27.24 0.70
N THR A 472 9.47 28.52 0.66
CA THR A 472 10.21 29.59 -0.01
C THR A 472 10.35 30.83 0.89
N TYR A 473 11.50 31.50 0.78
CA TYR A 473 11.88 32.66 1.60
C TYR A 473 12.58 33.74 0.75
N GLY A 474 11.82 34.39 -0.11
CA GLY A 474 12.26 35.44 -1.04
C GLY A 474 12.71 34.98 -2.41
N ILE A 475 12.83 33.66 -2.65
CA ILE A 475 13.15 33.08 -3.96
C ILE A 475 12.36 31.80 -4.21
N SER A 476 12.14 31.48 -5.48
CA SER A 476 11.58 30.18 -5.87
C SER A 476 12.58 29.06 -5.55
N VAL A 477 12.08 27.96 -5.01
CA VAL A 477 12.88 26.78 -4.64
C VAL A 477 12.38 25.58 -5.45
N THR A 478 13.31 24.74 -5.90
CA THR A 478 13.02 23.50 -6.61
C THR A 478 13.40 22.30 -5.75
N ARG A 479 12.44 21.40 -5.55
CA ARG A 479 12.68 20.06 -5.02
C ARG A 479 13.10 19.13 -6.17
N ALA A 480 14.14 18.34 -5.97
CA ALA A 480 14.57 17.29 -6.89
C ALA A 480 13.55 16.13 -6.92
N GLU A 481 13.47 15.45 -8.06
CA GLU A 481 12.66 14.24 -8.21
C GLU A 481 13.16 13.07 -7.35
N ASP A 482 12.26 12.13 -7.08
CA ASP A 482 12.57 10.85 -6.46
C ASP A 482 12.89 9.79 -7.52
N GLN A 483 14.08 9.19 -7.47
CA GLN A 483 14.35 7.94 -8.21
C GLN A 483 14.54 6.82 -7.20
N VAL A 484 13.87 5.68 -7.41
CA VAL A 484 13.95 4.52 -6.51
C VAL A 484 14.39 3.28 -7.29
N PRO A 485 15.65 3.23 -7.76
CA PRO A 485 16.16 2.08 -8.50
C PRO A 485 16.55 0.90 -7.60
N ARG A 486 16.48 -0.29 -8.20
CA ARG A 486 17.02 -1.55 -7.68
C ARG A 486 17.40 -2.46 -8.84
N ASP A 487 18.60 -3.01 -8.82
CA ASP A 487 18.96 -4.08 -9.75
C ASP A 487 18.32 -5.40 -9.33
N MET A 488 17.56 -6.02 -10.24
CA MET A 488 16.99 -7.35 -10.07
C MET A 488 18.02 -8.39 -10.53
N GLY A 489 18.36 -9.31 -9.64
CA GLY A 489 19.23 -10.46 -9.92
C GLY A 489 18.41 -11.75 -10.10
N GLY A 490 18.77 -12.80 -9.35
CA GLY A 490 18.10 -14.11 -9.40
C GLY A 490 16.65 -14.14 -8.92
N GLN A 491 16.08 -12.99 -8.52
CA GLN A 491 14.67 -12.86 -8.15
C GLN A 491 13.75 -13.13 -9.34
N ILE A 492 14.15 -12.72 -10.55
CA ILE A 492 13.28 -12.67 -11.72
C ILE A 492 13.38 -13.96 -12.55
N ASN A 493 12.23 -14.58 -12.80
CA ASN A 493 12.12 -15.70 -13.73
C ASN A 493 11.91 -15.15 -15.15
N GLU A 494 12.78 -15.52 -16.08
CA GLU A 494 12.74 -15.00 -17.44
C GLU A 494 11.56 -15.53 -18.26
N LEU A 495 10.97 -16.66 -17.86
CA LEU A 495 9.91 -17.33 -18.62
C LEU A 495 8.50 -16.93 -18.16
N GLY A 496 8.34 -16.46 -16.93
CA GLY A 496 7.04 -16.03 -16.41
C GLY A 496 7.11 -15.50 -14.99
N GLY A 497 6.16 -14.64 -14.62
CA GLY A 497 6.08 -14.07 -13.28
C GLY A 497 4.95 -13.06 -13.13
N VAL A 498 4.77 -12.53 -11.91
CA VAL A 498 3.78 -11.49 -11.59
C VAL A 498 4.44 -10.30 -10.92
N PHE A 499 4.15 -9.10 -11.42
CA PHE A 499 4.36 -7.86 -10.67
C PHE A 499 3.06 -7.46 -9.98
N TYR A 500 3.12 -7.23 -8.67
CA TYR A 500 2.02 -6.66 -7.91
C TYR A 500 2.38 -5.25 -7.44
N TRP A 501 1.45 -4.33 -7.57
CA TRP A 501 1.59 -2.95 -7.13
C TRP A 501 0.32 -2.48 -6.42
N GLU A 502 0.48 -1.83 -5.27
CA GLU A 502 -0.61 -1.17 -4.54
C GLU A 502 -0.18 0.22 -4.11
N GLY A 503 -1.06 1.19 -4.29
CA GLY A 503 -0.79 2.58 -3.97
C GLY A 503 -1.92 3.49 -4.40
N ASP A 504 -1.67 4.79 -4.48
CA ASP A 504 -2.59 5.76 -5.04
C ASP A 504 -1.99 6.50 -6.23
N VAL A 505 -2.87 6.82 -7.18
CA VAL A 505 -2.52 7.58 -8.38
C VAL A 505 -3.31 8.87 -8.45
N SER A 506 -2.61 9.95 -8.77
CA SER A 506 -3.21 11.27 -8.96
C SER A 506 -3.58 11.52 -10.42
N ARG A 507 -4.45 12.49 -10.66
CA ARG A 507 -4.75 12.97 -12.03
C ARG A 507 -3.49 13.52 -12.67
N SER A 508 -3.18 13.07 -13.89
CA SER A 508 -2.05 13.57 -14.67
C SER A 508 -2.37 13.52 -16.17
N SER A 509 -2.07 14.61 -16.87
CA SER A 509 -2.13 14.70 -18.34
C SER A 509 -0.91 14.06 -19.03
N VAL A 510 0.09 13.67 -18.24
CA VAL A 510 1.32 12.99 -18.64
C VAL A 510 1.36 11.60 -18.02
N ALA A 511 1.92 10.62 -18.73
CA ALA A 511 2.05 9.26 -18.21
C ALA A 511 2.93 9.22 -16.96
N GLN A 512 2.48 8.50 -15.94
CA GLN A 512 3.18 8.30 -14.67
C GLN A 512 3.54 6.82 -14.53
N ALA A 513 4.82 6.49 -14.47
CA ALA A 513 5.26 5.11 -14.24
C ALA A 513 4.98 4.73 -12.79
N LEU A 514 4.17 3.69 -12.59
CA LEU A 514 3.97 3.07 -11.27
C LEU A 514 5.17 2.19 -10.93
N PHE A 515 5.64 1.43 -11.92
CA PHE A 515 6.96 0.84 -11.93
C PHE A 515 7.50 0.73 -13.37
N PHE A 516 8.81 0.58 -13.48
CA PHE A 516 9.52 0.36 -14.73
C PHE A 516 10.64 -0.64 -14.50
N LEU A 517 10.70 -1.73 -15.26
CA LEU A 517 11.81 -2.68 -15.29
C LEU A 517 12.48 -2.58 -16.65
N GLY A 518 13.75 -2.19 -16.71
CA GLY A 518 14.46 -2.08 -17.98
C GLY A 518 15.64 -1.11 -17.92
N PHE A 519 16.16 -0.77 -19.10
CA PHE A 519 17.20 0.25 -19.22
C PHE A 519 16.76 1.48 -20.01
N ASP A 520 15.84 1.35 -20.96
CA ASP A 520 15.44 2.47 -21.80
C ASP A 520 14.00 2.30 -22.31
N ASN A 521 13.55 3.25 -23.13
CA ASN A 521 12.19 3.25 -23.65
C ASN A 521 11.93 2.13 -24.69
N GLY A 522 12.98 1.53 -25.26
CA GLY A 522 12.91 0.44 -26.23
C GLY A 522 12.99 -0.95 -25.60
N ASN A 523 13.43 -1.03 -24.34
CA ASN A 523 13.71 -2.27 -23.61
C ASN A 523 13.16 -2.18 -22.17
N ARG A 524 11.87 -2.47 -22.00
CA ARG A 524 11.17 -2.35 -20.72
C ARG A 524 9.96 -3.27 -20.54
N ILE A 525 9.65 -3.54 -19.27
CA ILE A 525 8.31 -3.84 -18.77
C ILE A 525 7.90 -2.65 -17.93
N ALA A 526 6.80 -1.98 -18.25
CA ALA A 526 6.38 -0.81 -17.51
C ALA A 526 4.87 -0.76 -17.33
N LEU A 527 4.47 -0.29 -16.15
CA LEU A 527 3.09 -0.03 -15.79
C LEU A 527 2.93 1.48 -15.62
N TYR A 528 2.09 2.10 -16.43
CA TYR A 528 1.82 3.54 -16.35
C TYR A 528 0.38 3.80 -15.92
N HIS A 529 0.19 4.88 -15.20
CA HIS A 529 -1.09 5.56 -15.07
C HIS A 529 -1.15 6.76 -16.01
N PHE A 530 -2.22 6.88 -16.78
CA PHE A 530 -2.44 7.96 -17.74
C PHE A 530 -3.93 8.14 -18.05
N ASN A 531 -4.47 9.35 -17.91
CA ASN A 531 -5.87 9.66 -18.29
C ASN A 531 -6.92 8.67 -17.75
N ASN A 532 -6.92 8.40 -16.44
CA ASN A 532 -7.81 7.40 -15.80
C ASN A 532 -7.65 5.99 -16.37
N ARG A 533 -6.43 5.64 -16.80
CA ARG A 533 -6.14 4.31 -17.32
C ARG A 533 -4.83 3.79 -16.78
N ILE A 534 -4.78 2.48 -16.61
CA ILE A 534 -3.54 1.73 -16.51
C ILE A 534 -3.13 1.28 -17.90
N LEU A 535 -1.89 1.59 -18.27
CA LEU A 535 -1.25 1.17 -19.51
C LEU A 535 -0.12 0.22 -19.16
N VAL A 536 -0.15 -0.97 -19.76
CA VAL A 536 0.97 -1.91 -19.71
C VAL A 536 1.81 -1.73 -20.96
N ARG A 537 3.14 -1.79 -20.83
CA ARG A 537 4.07 -1.87 -21.96
C ARG A 537 5.08 -2.98 -21.74
N PHE A 538 5.09 -3.95 -22.66
CA PHE A 538 6.17 -4.90 -22.87
C PHE A 538 6.88 -4.55 -24.18
N GLN A 539 8.15 -4.14 -24.11
CA GLN A 539 8.90 -3.72 -25.28
C GLN A 539 10.35 -4.21 -25.18
N VAL A 540 10.87 -4.82 -26.25
CA VAL A 540 12.25 -5.30 -26.36
C VAL A 540 12.76 -4.99 -27.77
N ASP A 541 13.94 -4.38 -27.89
CA ASP A 541 14.57 -3.96 -29.15
C ASP A 541 13.69 -3.04 -30.03
N ASP A 542 12.94 -2.12 -29.41
CA ASP A 542 11.96 -1.25 -30.10
C ASP A 542 10.84 -2.03 -30.84
N GLN A 543 10.74 -3.33 -30.58
CA GLN A 543 9.68 -4.21 -31.04
C GLN A 543 8.76 -4.52 -29.85
N GLY A 544 7.45 -4.48 -30.07
CA GLY A 544 6.46 -4.73 -29.02
C GLY A 544 5.54 -3.53 -28.84
N ASP A 545 4.29 -3.70 -29.23
CA ASP A 545 3.28 -2.65 -29.26
C ASP A 545 1.96 -3.19 -28.69
N ASP A 546 2.03 -3.88 -27.56
CA ASP A 546 0.84 -4.36 -26.87
C ASP A 546 0.54 -3.42 -25.71
N MET A 547 -0.23 -2.39 -26.05
CA MET A 547 -0.84 -1.47 -25.09
C MET A 547 -2.24 -1.97 -24.75
N GLU A 548 -2.37 -2.65 -23.63
CA GLU A 548 -3.68 -2.82 -23.02
C GLU A 548 -3.97 -1.63 -22.11
N SER A 549 -5.19 -1.09 -22.19
CA SER A 549 -5.62 0.01 -21.33
C SER A 549 -6.84 -0.38 -20.52
N ILE A 550 -6.71 -0.36 -19.19
CA ILE A 550 -7.83 -0.60 -18.26
C ILE A 550 -8.25 0.74 -17.67
N ALA A 551 -9.53 1.09 -17.76
CA ALA A 551 -10.06 2.27 -17.10
C ALA A 551 -10.00 2.10 -15.58
N VAL A 552 -9.44 3.08 -14.89
CA VAL A 552 -9.29 3.08 -13.43
C VAL A 552 -9.68 4.44 -12.86
N PRO A 553 -10.32 4.48 -11.68
CA PRO A 553 -10.52 5.74 -10.98
C PRO A 553 -9.18 6.28 -10.46
N TYR A 554 -9.11 7.59 -10.23
CA TYR A 554 -8.05 8.18 -9.43
C TYR A 554 -8.14 7.71 -7.97
N GLY A 555 -7.01 7.78 -7.27
CA GLY A 555 -6.90 7.35 -5.87
C GLY A 555 -6.33 5.94 -5.75
N LYS A 556 -6.78 5.20 -4.74
CA LYS A 556 -6.20 3.91 -4.34
C LYS A 556 -6.51 2.83 -5.38
N ILE A 557 -5.47 2.15 -5.85
CA ILE A 557 -5.59 1.03 -6.79
C ILE A 557 -4.63 -0.11 -6.42
N LYS A 558 -5.03 -1.32 -6.76
CA LYS A 558 -4.22 -2.55 -6.76
C LYS A 558 -4.12 -3.05 -8.19
N VAL A 559 -2.91 -3.35 -8.65
CA VAL A 559 -2.65 -3.84 -10.00
C VAL A 559 -1.77 -5.08 -9.93
N ALA A 560 -2.14 -6.10 -10.68
CA ALA A 560 -1.32 -7.29 -10.88
C ALA A 560 -1.08 -7.50 -12.38
N LEU A 561 0.18 -7.71 -12.75
CA LEU A 561 0.63 -7.96 -14.12
C LEU A 561 1.36 -9.30 -14.17
N SER A 562 0.73 -10.33 -14.72
CA SER A 562 1.29 -11.67 -14.92
C SER A 562 1.78 -11.83 -16.35
N TYR A 563 2.97 -12.36 -16.58
CA TYR A 563 3.45 -12.72 -17.93
C TYR A 563 3.88 -14.17 -18.00
N ASN A 564 3.76 -14.76 -19.18
CA ASN A 564 4.19 -16.11 -19.53
C ASN A 564 4.69 -16.12 -20.98
N LEU A 565 6.02 -16.19 -21.16
CA LEU A 565 6.64 -16.21 -22.48
C LEU A 565 6.49 -17.55 -23.21
N ILE A 566 6.21 -18.64 -22.49
CA ILE A 566 5.98 -19.96 -23.10
C ILE A 566 4.61 -19.97 -23.80
N GLU A 567 3.59 -19.38 -23.16
CA GLU A 567 2.26 -19.19 -23.75
C GLU A 567 2.18 -17.96 -24.65
N GLY A 568 3.19 -17.07 -24.58
CA GLY A 568 3.34 -15.92 -25.47
C GLY A 568 2.47 -14.73 -25.10
N GLY A 569 2.11 -14.56 -23.83
CA GLY A 569 1.19 -13.51 -23.41
C GLY A 569 1.29 -13.08 -21.95
N TYR A 570 0.54 -12.04 -21.61
CA TYR A 570 0.41 -11.50 -20.26
C TYR A 570 -1.04 -11.20 -19.91
N TYR A 571 -1.34 -11.18 -18.61
CA TYR A 571 -2.60 -10.79 -18.01
C TYR A 571 -2.41 -9.57 -17.09
N VAL A 572 -3.35 -8.63 -17.13
CA VAL A 572 -3.38 -7.51 -16.19
C VAL A 572 -4.79 -7.34 -15.61
N SER A 573 -4.88 -7.18 -14.29
CA SER A 573 -6.12 -6.85 -13.58
C SER A 573 -5.90 -5.64 -12.67
N VAL A 574 -6.97 -4.89 -12.44
CA VAL A 574 -7.00 -3.75 -11.52
C VAL A 574 -8.22 -3.87 -10.62
N ASN A 575 -8.03 -3.76 -9.30
CA ASN A 575 -9.09 -3.74 -8.28
C ASN A 575 -10.12 -4.90 -8.41
N GLY A 576 -9.67 -6.11 -8.71
CA GLY A 576 -10.52 -7.28 -8.88
C GLY A 576 -11.36 -7.28 -10.16
N GLY A 577 -11.15 -6.30 -11.05
CA GLY A 577 -11.83 -6.22 -12.34
C GLY A 577 -11.34 -7.30 -13.30
N ALA A 578 -12.17 -7.67 -14.27
CA ALA A 578 -11.85 -8.71 -15.25
C ALA A 578 -10.47 -8.49 -15.90
N ALA A 579 -9.62 -9.52 -15.88
CA ALA A 579 -8.29 -9.46 -16.43
C ALA A 579 -8.35 -9.22 -17.95
N ARG A 580 -7.41 -8.41 -18.43
CA ARG A 580 -7.15 -8.22 -19.84
C ARG A 580 -5.92 -9.00 -20.25
N GLN A 581 -5.87 -9.41 -21.51
CA GLN A 581 -4.76 -10.19 -22.05
C GLN A 581 -4.20 -9.53 -23.30
N ALA A 582 -2.89 -9.61 -23.48
CA ALA A 582 -2.23 -9.34 -24.75
C ALA A 582 -0.97 -10.22 -24.89
N SER A 583 -0.22 -10.04 -25.97
CA SER A 583 0.96 -10.86 -26.28
C SER A 583 2.24 -10.27 -25.71
N CYS A 584 3.18 -11.15 -25.36
CA CYS A 584 4.56 -10.79 -25.07
C CYS A 584 5.46 -11.98 -25.39
N ASN A 585 6.63 -11.70 -25.96
CA ASN A 585 7.55 -12.73 -26.44
C ASN A 585 8.97 -12.62 -25.86
N ALA A 586 9.26 -11.55 -25.12
CA ALA A 586 10.55 -11.33 -24.49
C ALA A 586 10.41 -10.44 -23.25
N ILE A 587 11.40 -10.51 -22.37
CA ILE A 587 11.63 -9.54 -21.30
C ILE A 587 12.95 -8.77 -21.54
N PRO A 588 13.13 -7.57 -20.98
CA PRO A 588 14.37 -6.80 -21.12
C PRO A 588 15.59 -7.53 -20.56
N ALA A 589 16.73 -7.42 -21.25
CA ALA A 589 18.00 -8.00 -20.79
C ALA A 589 18.53 -7.30 -19.52
N THR A 590 18.36 -5.97 -19.43
CA THR A 590 18.68 -5.20 -18.23
C THR A 590 17.47 -5.20 -17.30
N LYS A 591 17.70 -5.50 -16.02
CA LYS A 591 16.64 -5.75 -15.05
C LYS A 591 16.70 -4.78 -13.88
N THR A 592 16.97 -3.50 -14.15
CA THR A 592 16.86 -2.46 -13.13
C THR A 592 15.39 -2.06 -12.99
N LEU A 593 14.84 -2.29 -11.80
CA LEU A 593 13.51 -1.88 -11.39
C LEU A 593 13.57 -0.45 -10.85
N TYR A 594 12.67 0.40 -11.32
CA TYR A 594 12.43 1.75 -10.82
C TYR A 594 11.00 1.79 -10.29
N LEU A 595 10.83 2.20 -9.03
CA LEU A 595 9.51 2.44 -8.46
C LEU A 595 9.08 3.89 -8.66
N GLY A 596 7.84 4.08 -9.13
CA GLY A 596 7.23 5.40 -9.32
C GLY A 596 7.89 6.29 -10.39
N SER A 597 8.78 5.75 -11.22
CA SER A 597 9.62 6.50 -12.15
C SER A 597 10.01 5.65 -13.37
N SER A 598 10.33 6.32 -14.49
CA SER A 598 11.17 5.72 -15.53
C SER A 598 12.64 6.00 -15.24
N GLN A 599 13.54 5.26 -15.86
CA GLN A 599 14.99 5.46 -15.75
C GLN A 599 15.45 6.91 -16.02
N SER A 600 14.74 7.64 -16.88
CA SER A 600 15.03 9.04 -17.24
C SER A 600 14.31 10.09 -16.39
N GLY A 601 13.43 9.69 -15.46
CA GLY A 601 12.54 10.61 -14.72
C GLY A 601 11.42 11.25 -15.54
N SER A 602 11.32 10.98 -16.84
CA SER A 602 10.35 11.66 -17.73
C SER A 602 8.88 11.28 -17.47
N THR A 603 8.63 10.12 -16.87
CA THR A 603 7.28 9.65 -16.51
C THR A 603 7.17 9.46 -15.00
N GLN A 604 7.49 10.50 -14.24
CA GLN A 604 7.47 10.41 -12.78
C GLN A 604 6.04 10.39 -12.22
N MET A 605 5.80 9.45 -11.31
CA MET A 605 4.60 9.41 -10.49
C MET A 605 4.56 10.54 -9.46
N THR A 606 3.35 10.95 -9.11
CA THR A 606 3.07 11.60 -7.83
C THR A 606 1.88 10.95 -7.15
N GLY A 607 2.17 10.42 -5.98
CA GLY A 607 1.27 9.63 -5.15
C GLY A 607 2.10 8.75 -4.23
N HIS A 608 1.47 7.72 -3.66
CA HIS A 608 2.13 6.81 -2.74
C HIS A 608 2.18 5.41 -3.30
N ILE A 609 3.26 4.70 -2.97
CA ILE A 609 3.37 3.26 -3.15
C ILE A 609 3.25 2.64 -1.77
N LYS A 610 2.22 1.82 -1.57
CA LYS A 610 1.97 1.14 -0.31
C LYS A 610 2.61 -0.24 -0.29
N HIS A 611 2.56 -0.95 -1.42
CA HIS A 611 3.06 -2.31 -1.54
C HIS A 611 3.61 -2.60 -2.94
N PHE A 612 4.68 -3.38 -3.02
CA PHE A 612 5.19 -3.92 -4.28
C PHE A 612 5.72 -5.35 -4.09
N GLU A 613 5.38 -6.25 -4.99
CA GLU A 613 5.90 -7.63 -4.96
C GLU A 613 6.25 -8.14 -6.37
N TYR A 614 7.14 -9.11 -6.41
CA TYR A 614 7.37 -9.92 -7.59
C TYR A 614 7.30 -11.42 -7.26
N ILE A 615 6.49 -12.16 -8.01
CA ILE A 615 6.32 -13.62 -7.92
C ILE A 615 6.96 -14.26 -9.15
N PRO A 616 7.94 -15.18 -9.02
CA PRO A 616 8.64 -15.83 -10.13
C PRO A 616 7.82 -16.95 -10.81
N GLU A 617 6.51 -16.91 -10.68
CA GLU A 617 5.56 -17.87 -11.25
C GLU A 617 4.42 -17.09 -11.92
N SER A 618 4.07 -17.44 -13.16
CA SER A 618 2.94 -16.83 -13.85
C SER A 618 1.61 -17.23 -13.21
N ARG A 619 0.66 -16.31 -13.18
CA ARG A 619 -0.72 -16.54 -12.72
C ARG A 619 -1.70 -16.47 -13.89
N THR A 620 -2.76 -17.28 -13.81
CA THR A 620 -3.89 -17.27 -14.76
C THR A 620 -4.72 -15.98 -14.61
N ALA A 621 -5.56 -15.67 -15.60
CA ALA A 621 -6.47 -14.52 -15.55
C ALA A 621 -7.26 -14.44 -14.23
N ALA A 622 -7.91 -15.54 -13.83
CA ALA A 622 -8.71 -15.59 -12.59
C ALA A 622 -7.87 -15.35 -11.33
N GLN A 623 -6.64 -15.86 -11.29
CA GLN A 623 -5.74 -15.64 -10.16
C GLN A 623 -5.28 -14.17 -10.09
N VAL A 624 -5.01 -13.53 -11.23
CA VAL A 624 -4.62 -12.10 -11.27
C VAL A 624 -5.80 -11.20 -10.86
N GLU A 625 -7.03 -11.58 -11.20
CA GLU A 625 -8.25 -10.93 -10.69
C GLU A 625 -8.34 -11.05 -9.17
N GLU A 626 -8.22 -12.25 -8.62
CA GLU A 626 -8.29 -12.51 -7.17
C GLU A 626 -7.21 -11.75 -6.39
N MET A 627 -5.97 -11.70 -6.91
CA MET A 627 -4.87 -10.97 -6.29
C MET A 627 -5.16 -9.47 -6.09
N THR A 628 -6.01 -8.88 -6.94
CA THR A 628 -6.31 -7.44 -6.89
C THR A 628 -7.67 -7.11 -6.28
N ALA A 629 -8.43 -8.12 -5.83
CA ALA A 629 -9.75 -7.95 -5.25
C ALA A 629 -9.78 -7.18 -3.91
#